data_AF-A0A2N5T9A9-F1
#
_entry.id   AF-A0A2N5T9A9-F1
#
_cell.length_a   1.000
_cell.length_b   1.000
_cell.length_c   1.000
_cell.angle_alpha   90.00
_cell.angle_beta   90.00
_cell.angle_gamma   90.00
#
_symmetry.space_group_name_H-M   'P 1'
#
loop_
_entity.id
_entity.type
_entity.pdbx_description
1 polymer ?
#
loop_
_entity_poly.entity_id
_entity_poly.type
_entity_poly.pdbx_seq_one_letter_code
_entity_poly.pdbx_strand_id
1 'polypeptide(L)'
;MRNRKHILFTSSDALFTSWLTERIDCTHFQTRVVGDLPREEAHKYFLHVLKNDQNLTLEDRNRLKSMDFSIPFKMSGGMMLFIRSYIQQVKESGYFEDPEKFDTSMENYLLGHARTYSGTEALKVAKLLVTSPGYIPYSNVVNVLGRTVVEEMIERDFLHFRPVSAFSRDLVPFPTRSVVTARSGPALRAMELFVQDNLKAVNQSAH
;
A
#
# COMPACT_ATOMS: atom_id res chain seq x y z
N MET A 1 -9.39 -33.50 -31.14
CA MET A 1 -8.98 -32.12 -30.73
C MET A 1 -8.69 -32.12 -29.24
N ARG A 2 -7.49 -31.71 -28.81
CA ARG A 2 -7.19 -31.53 -27.37
C ARG A 2 -7.92 -30.27 -26.89
N ASN A 3 -8.89 -30.44 -26.01
CA ASN A 3 -9.67 -29.34 -25.45
C ASN A 3 -8.76 -28.56 -24.46
N ARG A 4 -8.14 -27.47 -24.91
CA ARG A 4 -7.30 -26.63 -24.03
C ARG A 4 -8.23 -25.83 -23.11
N LYS A 5 -8.08 -26.03 -21.80
CA LYS A 5 -8.79 -25.26 -20.79
C LYS A 5 -7.87 -24.15 -20.29
N HIS A 6 -8.36 -22.93 -20.25
CA HIS A 6 -7.70 -21.80 -19.62
C HIS A 6 -8.35 -21.55 -18.26
N ILE A 7 -7.54 -21.33 -17.23
CA ILE A 7 -7.99 -21.08 -15.86
C ILE A 7 -7.46 -19.72 -15.45
N LEU A 8 -8.32 -18.88 -14.88
CA LEU A 8 -7.93 -17.59 -14.30
C LEU A 8 -7.95 -17.72 -12.78
N PHE A 9 -6.80 -17.42 -12.15
CA PHE A 9 -6.68 -17.26 -10.72
C PHE A 9 -6.56 -15.78 -10.39
N THR A 10 -7.26 -15.34 -9.34
CA THR A 10 -7.12 -14.01 -8.76
C THR A 10 -6.79 -14.16 -7.29
N SER A 11 -5.77 -13.46 -6.82
CA SER A 11 -5.38 -13.46 -5.41
C SER A 11 -4.87 -12.08 -5.02
N SER A 12 -5.16 -11.65 -3.80
CA SER A 12 -4.57 -10.47 -3.15
C SER A 12 -3.31 -10.80 -2.34
N ASP A 13 -3.01 -12.10 -2.16
CA ASP A 13 -1.84 -12.56 -1.42
C ASP A 13 -0.56 -12.24 -2.21
N ALA A 14 0.32 -11.46 -1.59
CA ALA A 14 1.58 -11.02 -2.16
C ALA A 14 2.54 -12.18 -2.48
N LEU A 15 2.43 -13.30 -1.77
CA LEU A 15 3.26 -14.49 -1.93
C LEU A 15 2.63 -15.52 -2.88
N PHE A 16 1.42 -15.29 -3.40
CA PHE A 16 0.71 -16.23 -4.26
C PHE A 16 1.51 -16.65 -5.49
N THR A 17 2.23 -15.71 -6.12
CA THR A 17 3.05 -16.02 -7.30
C THR A 17 4.23 -16.91 -6.94
N SER A 18 4.87 -16.67 -5.80
CA SER A 18 5.95 -17.51 -5.29
C SER A 18 5.43 -18.92 -4.99
N TRP A 19 4.33 -19.02 -4.26
CA TRP A 19 3.65 -20.28 -3.95
C TRP A 19 3.26 -21.08 -5.20
N LEU A 20 2.79 -20.40 -6.25
CA LEU A 20 2.40 -21.02 -7.52
C LEU A 20 3.61 -21.56 -8.28
N THR A 21 4.71 -20.81 -8.31
CA THR A 21 5.95 -21.17 -9.00
C THR A 21 6.61 -22.44 -8.43
N GLU A 22 6.39 -22.71 -7.14
CA GLU A 22 6.87 -23.95 -6.49
C GLU A 22 6.09 -25.20 -6.92
N ARG A 23 4.88 -25.05 -7.47
CA ARG A 23 3.93 -26.14 -7.73
C ARG A 23 3.67 -26.38 -9.20
N ILE A 24 3.78 -25.34 -10.01
CA ILE A 24 3.52 -25.36 -11.44
C ILE A 24 4.74 -24.78 -12.13
N ASP A 25 5.20 -25.46 -13.18
CA ASP A 25 6.27 -24.94 -14.04
C ASP A 25 5.89 -23.55 -14.58
N CYS A 26 6.83 -22.59 -14.53
CA CYS A 26 6.58 -21.21 -14.90
C CYS A 26 6.21 -21.02 -16.39
N THR A 27 6.44 -22.02 -17.24
CA THR A 27 5.99 -22.03 -18.64
C THR A 27 4.49 -22.32 -18.79
N HIS A 28 3.82 -22.78 -17.73
CA HIS A 28 2.41 -23.15 -17.75
C HIS A 28 1.45 -22.07 -17.22
N PHE A 29 1.97 -20.94 -16.72
CA PHE A 29 1.14 -19.82 -16.30
C PHE A 29 1.76 -18.48 -16.63
N GLN A 30 0.92 -17.44 -16.63
CA GLN A 30 1.36 -16.06 -16.76
C GLN A 30 0.74 -15.24 -15.64
N THR A 31 1.57 -14.45 -14.97
CA THR A 31 1.13 -13.55 -13.90
C THR A 31 0.98 -12.12 -14.43
N ARG A 32 -0.05 -11.44 -13.92
CA ARG A 32 -0.23 -9.99 -14.05
C ARG A 32 -0.48 -9.44 -12.65
N VAL A 33 0.38 -8.52 -12.21
CA VAL A 33 0.15 -7.78 -10.96
C VAL A 33 -0.54 -6.49 -11.31
N VAL A 34 -1.75 -6.31 -10.78
CA VAL A 34 -2.52 -5.07 -10.88
C VAL A 34 -2.17 -4.23 -9.66
N GLY A 35 -1.44 -3.13 -9.89
CA GLY A 35 -1.13 -2.15 -8.85
C GLY A 35 -2.24 -1.12 -8.68
N ASP A 36 -1.99 -0.14 -7.82
CA ASP A 36 -2.86 1.02 -7.66
C ASP A 36 -2.91 1.89 -8.92
N LEU A 37 -3.77 2.91 -8.95
CA LEU A 37 -3.76 3.87 -10.04
C LEU A 37 -2.54 4.80 -9.91
N PRO A 38 -1.74 4.99 -10.98
CA PRO A 38 -0.77 6.07 -11.04
C PRO A 38 -1.45 7.42 -10.81
N ARG A 39 -0.69 8.44 -10.37
CA ARG A 39 -1.24 9.74 -9.96
C ARG A 39 -2.20 10.35 -10.97
N GLU A 40 -1.86 10.33 -12.25
CA GLU A 40 -2.67 10.91 -13.32
C GLU A 40 -3.98 10.14 -13.53
N GLU A 41 -3.94 8.82 -13.45
CA GLU A 41 -5.14 7.97 -13.56
C GLU A 41 -6.01 8.06 -12.31
N ALA A 42 -5.39 8.11 -11.13
CA ALA A 42 -6.07 8.34 -9.86
C ALA A 42 -6.81 9.68 -9.87
N HIS A 43 -6.22 10.74 -10.44
CA HIS A 43 -6.87 12.04 -10.56
C HIS A 43 -8.08 11.97 -11.51
N LYS A 44 -7.92 11.34 -12.68
CA LYS A 44 -9.04 11.13 -13.62
C LYS A 44 -10.17 10.34 -12.97
N TYR A 45 -9.83 9.30 -12.24
CA TYR A 45 -10.80 8.49 -11.51
C TYR A 45 -11.49 9.28 -10.39
N PHE A 46 -10.75 10.07 -9.61
CA PHE A 46 -11.31 10.98 -8.60
C PHE A 46 -12.34 11.94 -9.21
N LEU A 47 -11.98 12.64 -10.29
CA LEU A 47 -12.89 13.53 -11.02
C LEU A 47 -14.11 12.78 -11.59
N HIS A 48 -13.92 11.54 -12.04
CA HIS A 48 -15.01 10.69 -12.51
C HIS A 48 -15.97 10.33 -11.37
N VAL A 49 -15.48 9.94 -10.20
CA VAL A 49 -16.32 9.68 -9.01
C VAL A 49 -17.07 10.94 -8.62
N LEU A 50 -16.37 12.08 -8.53
CA LEU A 50 -17.00 13.37 -8.23
C LEU A 50 -18.07 13.75 -9.24
N LYS A 51 -17.94 13.40 -10.53
CA LYS A 51 -18.94 13.70 -11.57
C LYS A 51 -20.18 12.83 -11.44
N ASN A 52 -20.02 11.56 -11.07
CA ASN A 52 -21.10 10.57 -11.13
C ASN A 52 -21.76 10.30 -9.77
N ASP A 53 -21.23 10.81 -8.66
CA ASP A 53 -21.88 10.72 -7.36
C ASP A 53 -23.15 11.62 -7.33
N GLN A 54 -24.32 11.00 -7.25
CA GLN A 54 -25.61 11.69 -7.17
C GLN A 54 -25.89 12.28 -5.80
N ASN A 55 -25.20 11.81 -4.76
CA ASN A 55 -25.41 12.24 -3.38
C ASN A 55 -24.47 13.37 -2.96
N LEU A 56 -23.62 13.86 -3.88
CA LEU A 56 -22.68 14.94 -3.62
C LEU A 56 -23.29 16.28 -4.03
N THR A 57 -23.42 17.19 -3.06
CA THR A 57 -23.92 18.56 -3.29
C THR A 57 -23.05 19.29 -4.32
N LEU A 58 -23.61 20.31 -4.98
CA LEU A 58 -22.85 21.12 -5.94
C LEU A 58 -21.67 21.83 -5.25
N GLU A 59 -21.89 22.30 -4.02
CA GLU A 59 -20.89 22.97 -3.20
C GLU A 59 -19.71 22.03 -2.86
N ASP A 60 -19.99 20.85 -2.31
CA ASP A 60 -18.94 19.87 -1.98
C ASP A 60 -18.18 19.41 -3.21
N ARG A 61 -18.87 19.25 -4.33
CA ARG A 61 -18.24 18.90 -5.60
C ARG A 61 -17.27 19.98 -6.07
N ASN A 62 -17.66 21.25 -5.98
CA ASN A 62 -16.80 22.35 -6.37
C ASN A 62 -15.61 22.48 -5.43
N ARG A 63 -15.85 22.32 -4.12
CA ARG A 63 -14.80 22.27 -3.10
C ARG A 63 -13.79 21.17 -3.39
N LEU A 64 -14.22 19.92 -3.53
CA LEU A 64 -13.37 18.77 -3.83
C LEU A 64 -12.61 18.90 -5.17
N LYS A 65 -13.22 19.51 -6.20
CA LYS A 65 -12.55 19.78 -7.48
C LYS A 65 -11.48 20.87 -7.38
N SER A 66 -11.68 21.86 -6.50
CA SER A 66 -10.74 22.97 -6.31
C SER A 66 -9.54 22.62 -5.45
N MET A 67 -9.59 21.50 -4.73
CA MET A 67 -8.51 21.04 -3.86
C MET A 67 -7.28 20.59 -4.65
N ASP A 68 -6.10 20.77 -4.06
CA ASP A 68 -4.89 20.13 -4.57
C ASP A 68 -5.02 18.61 -4.44
N PHE A 69 -5.09 17.92 -5.59
CA PHE A 69 -5.21 16.47 -5.67
C PHE A 69 -4.00 15.74 -5.04
N SER A 70 -2.88 16.42 -4.81
CA SER A 70 -1.77 15.85 -4.03
C SER A 70 -2.22 15.35 -2.65
N ILE A 71 -3.20 16.01 -2.04
CA ILE A 71 -3.74 15.64 -0.73
C ILE A 71 -4.53 14.32 -0.82
N PRO A 72 -5.64 14.20 -1.58
CA PRO A 72 -6.34 12.92 -1.77
C PRO A 72 -5.42 11.78 -2.22
N PHE A 73 -4.45 12.06 -3.08
CA PHE A 73 -3.52 11.05 -3.58
C PHE A 73 -2.58 10.55 -2.48
N LYS A 74 -2.00 11.46 -1.67
CA LYS A 74 -1.13 11.12 -0.53
C LYS A 74 -1.86 10.23 0.48
N MET A 75 -3.17 10.45 0.65
CA MET A 75 -4.00 9.72 1.59
C MET A 75 -4.45 8.36 1.06
N SER A 76 -4.82 8.27 -0.22
CA SER A 76 -5.37 7.05 -0.81
C SER A 76 -4.35 6.13 -1.49
N GLY A 77 -3.19 6.66 -1.88
CA GLY A 77 -2.16 5.94 -2.62
C GLY A 77 -2.56 5.58 -4.06
N GLY A 78 -3.69 6.10 -4.57
CA GLY A 78 -4.22 5.73 -5.88
C GLY A 78 -5.18 4.53 -5.84
N MET A 79 -5.38 3.90 -4.69
CA MET A 79 -6.33 2.80 -4.57
C MET A 79 -7.77 3.32 -4.70
N MET A 80 -8.50 2.80 -5.69
CA MET A 80 -9.86 3.26 -6.01
C MET A 80 -10.82 3.22 -4.83
N LEU A 81 -10.68 2.23 -3.94
CA LEU A 81 -11.49 2.10 -2.73
C LEU A 81 -11.27 3.30 -1.80
N PHE A 82 -10.02 3.60 -1.47
CA PHE A 82 -9.69 4.71 -0.58
C PHE A 82 -9.94 6.08 -1.20
N ILE A 83 -9.84 6.22 -2.52
CA ILE A 83 -10.29 7.44 -3.21
C ILE A 83 -11.79 7.68 -2.96
N ARG A 84 -12.63 6.64 -3.07
CA ARG A 84 -14.07 6.75 -2.79
C ARG A 84 -14.33 7.06 -1.32
N SER A 85 -13.64 6.37 -0.42
CA SER A 85 -13.80 6.61 1.02
C SER A 85 -13.35 8.01 1.42
N TYR A 86 -12.30 8.55 0.80
CA TYR A 86 -11.89 9.94 0.99
C TYR A 86 -13.00 10.92 0.64
N ILE A 87 -13.61 10.76 -0.53
CA ILE A 87 -14.72 11.61 -0.99
C ILE A 87 -15.90 11.52 -0.01
N GLN A 88 -16.25 10.31 0.43
CA GLN A 88 -17.34 10.09 1.37
C GLN A 88 -17.10 10.77 2.72
N GLN A 89 -15.90 10.67 3.28
CA GLN A 89 -15.58 11.34 4.55
C GLN A 89 -15.62 12.86 4.44
N VAL A 90 -15.06 13.43 3.38
CA VAL A 90 -15.09 14.88 3.17
C VAL A 90 -16.52 15.39 3.00
N LYS A 91 -17.40 14.58 2.42
CA LYS A 91 -18.84 14.86 2.33
C LYS A 91 -19.54 14.79 3.69
N GLU A 92 -19.25 13.79 4.52
CA GLU A 92 -19.91 13.58 5.81
C GLU A 92 -19.42 14.55 6.90
N SER A 93 -18.11 14.74 6.97
CA SER A 93 -17.45 15.45 8.07
C SER A 93 -16.93 16.83 7.68
N GLY A 94 -16.93 17.17 6.38
CA GLY A 94 -16.33 18.41 5.87
C GLY A 94 -14.81 18.38 5.75
N TYR A 95 -14.14 17.35 6.29
CA TYR A 95 -12.70 17.13 6.20
C TYR A 95 -12.40 15.63 6.18
N PHE A 96 -11.16 15.28 5.85
CA PHE A 96 -10.69 13.89 5.93
C PHE A 96 -10.01 13.68 7.28
N GLU A 97 -10.58 12.78 8.09
CA GLU A 97 -10.18 12.57 9.47
C GLU A 97 -9.26 11.34 9.53
N ASP A 98 -7.96 11.62 9.52
CA ASP A 98 -6.81 10.75 9.79
C ASP A 98 -6.65 9.46 8.93
N PRO A 99 -5.50 9.26 8.26
CA PRO A 99 -5.21 7.99 7.59
C PRO A 99 -5.27 6.76 8.51
N GLU A 100 -5.09 6.91 9.83
CA GLU A 100 -5.22 5.81 10.79
C GLU A 100 -6.62 5.19 10.82
N LYS A 101 -7.68 5.95 10.50
CA LYS A 101 -9.04 5.40 10.43
C LYS A 101 -9.22 4.35 9.33
N PHE A 102 -8.28 4.28 8.38
CA PHE A 102 -8.26 3.24 7.34
C PHE A 102 -7.40 2.04 7.69
N ASP A 103 -6.54 2.17 8.69
CA ASP A 103 -5.57 1.15 9.03
C ASP A 103 -5.44 1.02 10.56
N THR A 104 -6.52 0.53 11.20
CA THR A 104 -6.51 0.00 12.58
C THR A 104 -5.59 -1.20 12.76
N SER A 105 -4.74 -1.49 11.77
CA SER A 105 -3.89 -2.66 11.67
C SER A 105 -2.48 -2.42 12.20
N MET A 106 -2.00 -1.17 12.33
CA MET A 106 -0.62 -0.92 12.77
C MET A 106 -0.38 -1.47 14.18
N GLU A 107 -1.32 -1.25 15.11
CA GLU A 107 -1.30 -1.92 16.41
C GLU A 107 -1.38 -3.45 16.27
N ASN A 108 -2.25 -3.98 15.41
CA ASN A 108 -2.36 -5.44 15.20
C ASN A 108 -1.10 -6.07 14.57
N TYR A 109 -0.35 -5.31 13.75
CA TYR A 109 0.93 -5.70 13.16
C TYR A 109 2.07 -5.71 14.18
N LEU A 110 1.94 -4.93 15.26
CA LEU A 110 2.96 -4.73 16.29
C LEU A 110 2.67 -5.47 17.61
N LEU A 111 1.41 -5.64 18.01
CA LEU A 111 0.99 -5.90 19.40
C LEU A 111 0.43 -7.31 19.72
N GLY A 112 0.70 -8.37 18.95
CA GLY A 112 0.29 -9.67 19.52
C GLY A 112 0.67 -10.98 18.86
N HIS A 113 1.12 -10.99 17.61
CA HIS A 113 1.25 -12.27 16.92
C HIS A 113 2.60 -12.50 16.23
N ALA A 114 3.40 -11.45 16.00
CA ALA A 114 4.72 -11.58 15.37
C ALA A 114 5.64 -12.47 16.22
N ARG A 115 6.29 -13.44 15.56
CA ARG A 115 7.19 -14.41 16.21
C ARG A 115 8.65 -14.07 16.00
N THR A 116 8.97 -13.37 14.91
CA THR A 116 10.34 -13.15 14.45
C THR A 116 10.78 -11.70 14.49
N TYR A 117 9.85 -10.76 14.72
CA TYR A 117 10.15 -9.34 14.77
C TYR A 117 9.38 -8.61 15.88
N SER A 118 9.92 -7.47 16.28
CA SER A 118 9.35 -6.57 17.28
C SER A 118 9.08 -5.18 16.69
N GLY A 119 8.63 -4.25 17.52
CA GLY A 119 8.56 -2.83 17.16
C GLY A 119 9.88 -2.24 16.65
N THR A 120 11.03 -2.80 17.03
CA THR A 120 12.35 -2.32 16.60
C THR A 120 12.58 -2.57 15.11
N GLU A 121 12.39 -3.80 14.64
CA GLU A 121 12.53 -4.16 13.22
C GLU A 121 11.46 -3.46 12.38
N ALA A 122 10.22 -3.40 12.88
CA ALA A 122 9.12 -2.69 12.24
C ALA A 122 9.45 -1.20 12.05
N LEU A 123 9.99 -0.54 13.09
CA LEU A 123 10.42 0.85 13.02
C LEU A 123 11.56 1.05 12.04
N LYS A 124 12.49 0.09 11.99
CA LYS A 124 13.63 0.15 11.06
C LYS A 124 13.16 0.13 9.60
N VAL A 125 12.27 -0.78 9.22
CA VAL A 125 11.76 -0.83 7.84
C VAL A 125 10.78 0.32 7.53
N ALA A 126 9.96 0.75 8.50
CA ALA A 126 9.11 1.92 8.34
C ALA A 126 9.94 3.17 8.02
N LYS A 127 11.04 3.40 8.75
CA LYS A 127 11.99 4.50 8.45
C LYS A 127 12.55 4.42 7.03
N LEU A 128 12.92 3.22 6.58
CA LEU A 128 13.42 3.02 5.22
C LEU A 128 12.32 3.31 4.19
N LEU A 129 11.08 2.89 4.42
CA LEU A 129 9.98 3.08 3.46
C LEU A 129 9.56 4.54 3.35
N VAL A 130 9.43 5.22 4.49
CA VAL A 130 9.05 6.63 4.57
C VAL A 130 10.06 7.55 3.88
N THR A 131 11.34 7.17 3.89
CA THR A 131 12.41 7.92 3.21
C THR A 131 12.67 7.47 1.77
N SER A 132 11.94 6.48 1.29
CA SER A 132 12.03 5.93 -0.07
C SER A 132 11.03 6.64 -1.02
N PRO A 133 11.07 6.39 -2.34
CA PRO A 133 10.05 6.89 -3.27
C PRO A 133 8.71 6.13 -3.16
N GLY A 134 8.49 5.35 -2.09
CA GLY A 134 7.30 4.52 -1.86
C GLY A 134 7.54 3.02 -1.94
N TYR A 135 8.77 2.60 -2.26
CA TYR A 135 9.16 1.20 -2.32
C TYR A 135 10.66 1.00 -2.04
N ILE A 136 11.03 -0.20 -1.59
CA ILE A 136 12.42 -0.60 -1.34
C ILE A 136 12.70 -1.94 -2.04
N PRO A 137 13.88 -2.15 -2.64
CA PRO A 137 14.29 -3.47 -3.09
C PRO A 137 14.16 -4.54 -2.01
N TYR A 138 13.45 -5.64 -2.30
CA TYR A 138 13.21 -6.72 -1.35
C TYR A 138 14.53 -7.29 -0.80
N SER A 139 15.52 -7.48 -1.67
CA SER A 139 16.86 -7.94 -1.30
C SER A 139 17.52 -7.05 -0.24
N ASN A 140 17.31 -5.73 -0.29
CA ASN A 140 17.92 -4.81 0.66
C ASN A 140 17.29 -4.97 2.03
N VAL A 141 15.96 -5.14 2.11
CA VAL A 141 15.26 -5.35 3.37
C VAL A 141 15.65 -6.69 3.99
N VAL A 142 15.75 -7.75 3.17
CA VAL A 142 16.24 -9.07 3.61
C VAL A 142 17.66 -9.00 4.15
N ASN A 143 18.57 -8.26 3.51
CA ASN A 143 19.94 -8.09 4.01
C ASN A 143 20.00 -7.36 5.36
N VAL A 144 19.00 -6.52 5.66
CA VAL A 144 18.97 -5.68 6.86
C VAL A 144 18.27 -6.35 8.05
N LEU A 145 17.26 -7.20 7.78
CA LEU A 145 16.39 -7.80 8.80
C LEU A 145 16.44 -9.33 8.84
N GLY A 146 16.97 -9.98 7.80
CA GLY A 146 16.88 -11.43 7.61
C GLY A 146 15.61 -11.86 6.90
N ARG A 147 15.69 -12.95 6.13
CA ARG A 147 14.57 -13.43 5.29
C ARG A 147 13.32 -13.77 6.11
N THR A 148 13.48 -14.53 7.19
CA THR A 148 12.35 -14.99 8.02
C THR A 148 11.54 -13.84 8.59
N VAL A 149 12.22 -12.76 9.01
CA VAL A 149 11.57 -11.54 9.49
C VAL A 149 10.74 -10.88 8.40
N VAL A 150 11.34 -10.71 7.21
CA VAL A 150 10.68 -10.03 6.09
C VAL A 150 9.49 -10.85 5.57
N GLU A 151 9.63 -12.17 5.48
CA GLU A 151 8.53 -13.05 5.07
C GLU A 151 7.37 -13.00 6.07
N GLU A 152 7.63 -13.06 7.38
CA GLU A 152 6.56 -12.91 8.37
C GLU A 152 5.91 -11.51 8.30
N MET A 153 6.68 -10.44 8.09
CA MET A 153 6.13 -9.10 7.87
C MET A 153 5.20 -9.04 6.65
N ILE A 154 5.49 -9.81 5.59
CA ILE A 154 4.64 -9.89 4.40
C ILE A 154 3.38 -10.72 4.68
N GLU A 155 3.52 -11.89 5.30
CA GLU A 155 2.40 -12.76 5.68
C GLU A 155 1.40 -12.07 6.60
N ARG A 156 1.91 -11.14 7.42
CA ARG A 156 1.10 -10.33 8.32
C ARG A 156 0.59 -9.05 7.70
N ASP A 157 0.72 -8.83 6.39
CA ASP A 157 0.28 -7.60 5.70
C ASP A 157 0.97 -6.30 6.18
N PHE A 158 2.03 -6.38 6.99
CA PHE A 158 2.80 -5.20 7.39
C PHE A 158 3.61 -4.64 6.22
N LEU A 159 4.24 -5.53 5.45
CA LEU A 159 4.87 -5.22 4.17
C LEU A 159 4.10 -5.87 3.03
N HIS A 160 4.14 -5.27 1.85
CA HIS A 160 3.52 -5.85 0.68
C HIS A 160 4.60 -6.15 -0.38
N PHE A 161 4.76 -7.43 -0.70
CA PHE A 161 5.73 -7.88 -1.70
C PHE A 161 5.21 -7.65 -3.12
N ARG A 162 6.06 -7.06 -3.95
CA ARG A 162 5.75 -6.73 -5.34
C ARG A 162 6.80 -7.38 -6.25
N PRO A 163 6.47 -8.48 -6.94
CA PRO A 163 7.37 -9.06 -7.92
C PRO A 163 7.51 -8.13 -9.12
N VAL A 164 8.57 -8.33 -9.92
CA VAL A 164 8.75 -7.57 -11.17
C VAL A 164 7.56 -7.82 -12.09
N SER A 165 6.80 -6.77 -12.40
CA SER A 165 5.63 -6.84 -13.26
C SER A 165 5.53 -5.59 -14.11
N ALA A 166 5.65 -5.74 -15.44
CA ALA A 166 5.47 -4.64 -16.40
C ALA A 166 4.05 -4.03 -16.38
N PHE A 167 3.11 -4.65 -15.65
CA PHE A 167 1.75 -4.16 -15.48
C PHE A 167 1.57 -3.29 -14.22
N SER A 168 2.51 -3.34 -13.27
CA SER A 168 2.48 -2.51 -12.06
C SER A 168 3.06 -1.12 -12.34
N ARG A 169 2.22 -0.22 -12.86
CA ARG A 169 2.63 1.11 -13.33
C ARG A 169 2.54 2.21 -12.27
N ASP A 170 2.05 1.85 -11.09
CA ASP A 170 1.93 2.72 -9.92
C ASP A 170 3.28 3.09 -9.29
N LEU A 171 4.31 2.27 -9.50
CA LEU A 171 5.63 2.51 -8.95
C LEU A 171 6.49 3.32 -9.92
N VAL A 172 6.91 4.51 -9.48
CA VAL A 172 7.73 5.44 -10.27
C VAL A 172 8.98 5.83 -9.46
N PRO A 173 10.20 5.57 -9.97
CA PRO A 173 10.50 4.91 -11.24
C PRO A 173 10.10 3.42 -11.24
N PHE A 174 9.99 2.84 -12.43
CA PHE A 174 9.62 1.43 -12.56
C PHE A 174 10.71 0.52 -11.94
N PRO A 175 10.36 -0.39 -11.02
CA PRO A 175 11.35 -1.26 -10.39
C PRO A 175 11.80 -2.37 -11.33
N THR A 176 13.13 -2.53 -11.49
CA THR A 176 13.75 -3.60 -12.30
C THR A 176 13.95 -4.91 -11.54
N ARG A 177 13.63 -4.94 -10.24
CA ARG A 177 13.74 -6.08 -9.32
C ARG A 177 12.54 -6.10 -8.38
N SER A 178 12.31 -7.21 -7.71
CA SER A 178 11.23 -7.30 -6.72
C SER A 178 11.45 -6.30 -5.58
N VAL A 179 10.36 -5.67 -5.15
CA VAL A 179 10.38 -4.63 -4.12
C VAL A 179 9.35 -4.95 -3.04
N VAL A 180 9.45 -4.26 -1.92
CA VAL A 180 8.41 -4.17 -0.92
C VAL A 180 7.89 -2.75 -0.84
N THR A 181 6.60 -2.63 -0.59
CA THR A 181 5.90 -1.37 -0.34
C THR A 181 5.21 -1.45 1.02
N ALA A 182 4.70 -0.32 1.50
CA ALA A 182 3.56 -0.39 2.41
C ALA A 182 2.37 -1.05 1.69
N ARG A 183 1.43 -1.62 2.44
CA ARG A 183 0.24 -2.25 1.87
C ARG A 183 -0.62 -1.29 1.03
N SER A 184 -0.64 -0.02 1.42
CA SER A 184 -1.47 1.00 0.79
C SER A 184 -0.99 2.41 1.15
N GLY A 185 -1.61 3.42 0.54
CA GLY A 185 -1.41 4.83 0.91
C GLY A 185 -1.61 5.11 2.40
N PRO A 186 -2.76 4.74 2.99
CA PRO A 186 -2.99 4.87 4.43
C PRO A 186 -1.99 4.11 5.29
N ALA A 187 -1.62 2.88 4.92
CA ALA A 187 -0.61 2.13 5.65
C ALA A 187 0.74 2.86 5.68
N LEU A 188 1.14 3.48 4.56
CA LEU A 188 2.34 4.31 4.51
C LEU A 188 2.22 5.54 5.43
N ARG A 189 1.04 6.16 5.52
CA ARG A 189 0.82 7.29 6.45
C ARG A 189 0.89 6.83 7.92
N ALA A 190 0.33 5.68 8.25
CA ALA A 190 0.46 5.09 9.58
C ALA A 190 1.92 4.81 9.93
N MET A 191 2.73 4.33 8.97
CA MET A 191 4.18 4.17 9.16
C MET A 191 4.88 5.49 9.43
N GLU A 192 4.47 6.60 8.81
CA GLU A 192 5.05 7.92 9.08
C GLU A 192 4.76 8.39 10.50
N LEU A 193 3.52 8.25 10.97
CA LEU A 193 3.12 8.59 12.33
C LEU A 193 3.91 7.75 13.34
N PHE A 194 3.97 6.43 13.10
CA PHE A 194 4.76 5.51 13.92
C PHE A 194 6.24 5.93 14.02
N VAL A 195 6.85 6.36 12.91
CA VAL A 195 8.22 6.88 12.92
C VAL A 195 8.33 8.18 13.72
N GLN A 196 7.39 9.11 13.54
CA GLN A 196 7.40 10.40 14.23
C GLN A 196 7.26 10.25 15.75
N ASP A 197 6.36 9.40 16.22
CA ASP A 197 6.11 9.23 17.65
C ASP A 197 7.28 8.56 18.36
N ASN A 198 7.93 7.60 17.70
CA ASN A 198 9.16 7.00 18.21
C ASN A 198 10.35 7.99 18.21
N LEU A 199 10.39 8.97 17.30
CA LEU A 199 11.40 10.04 17.35
C LEU A 199 11.14 11.01 18.52
N LYS A 200 9.88 11.35 18.79
CA LYS A 200 9.51 12.20 19.94
C LYS A 200 9.85 11.53 21.27
N ALA A 201 9.55 10.24 21.41
CA ALA A 201 9.83 9.47 22.63
C ALA A 201 11.34 9.44 22.96
N VAL A 202 12.20 9.24 21.95
CA VAL A 202 13.66 9.28 22.14
C VAL A 202 14.14 10.64 22.64
N ASN A 203 13.59 11.74 22.09
CA ASN A 203 13.97 13.09 22.50
C ASN A 203 13.47 13.46 23.91
N GLN A 204 12.34 12.91 24.34
CA GLN A 204 11.83 13.09 25.71
C GLN A 204 12.56 12.23 26.74
N SER A 205 13.19 11.12 26.33
CA SER A 205 13.99 10.24 27.19
C SER A 205 15.42 10.74 27.44
N ALA A 206 15.84 11.78 26.70
CA ALA A 206 17.19 12.35 26.74
C ALA A 206 17.29 13.64 27.58
N HIS A 207 16.21 13.99 28.29
CA HIS A 207 16.09 15.11 29.22
C HIS A 207 15.66 14.60 30.60
#